data_AF-A0A1V5GT41-F1
#
_entry.id   AF-A0A1V5GT41-F1
#
_cell.length_a   1.000
_cell.length_b   1.000
_cell.length_c   1.000
_cell.angle_alpha   90.00
_cell.angle_beta   90.00
_cell.angle_gamma   90.00
#
_symmetry.space_group_name_H-M   'P 1'
#
loop_
_entity.id
_entity.type
_entity.pdbx_description
1 polymer ?
#
loop_
_entity_poly.entity_id
_entity_poly.type
_entity_poly.pdbx_seq_one_letter_code
_entity_poly.pdbx_strand_id
1 'polypeptide(L)'
;MSYLGSKLILVSRRKGRELEIHAEPGDPRMPEFLAPLSHMLERSFRPETRIVVETINGEPAPRSPYLDDLRRAFDAAADYKAVTLYRKTNATGNVQ
;
A
#
# COMPACT_ATOMS: atom_id res chain seq x y z
N MET A 1 -3.18 10.70 0.95
CA MET A 1 -1.84 11.21 0.58
C MET A 1 -0.95 11.15 1.81
N SER A 2 0.38 11.08 1.66
CA SER A 2 1.35 11.17 2.76
C SER A 2 2.53 12.06 2.40
N TYR A 3 3.14 12.66 3.42
CA TYR A 3 4.22 13.64 3.28
C TYR A 3 5.37 13.31 4.23
N LEU A 4 6.60 13.60 3.82
CA LEU A 4 7.78 13.64 4.67
C LEU A 4 8.25 15.10 4.75
N GLY A 5 7.94 15.76 5.86
CA GLY A 5 8.08 17.21 5.96
C GLY A 5 7.23 17.92 4.91
N SER A 6 7.86 18.70 4.04
CA SER A 6 7.20 19.38 2.90
C SER A 6 7.19 18.54 1.61
N LYS A 7 7.82 17.37 1.58
CA LYS A 7 7.88 16.51 0.39
C LYS A 7 6.64 15.63 0.31
N LEU A 8 5.88 15.73 -0.78
CA LEU A 8 4.82 14.78 -1.12
C LEU A 8 5.46 13.42 -1.45
N ILE A 9 5.05 12.36 -0.75
CA ILE A 9 5.61 11.02 -0.93
C ILE A 9 4.63 10.09 -1.62
N LEU A 10 3.38 10.06 -1.16
CA LEU A 10 2.34 9.20 -1.72
C LEU A 10 1.10 10.02 -2.08
N VAL A 11 0.62 9.85 -3.30
CA VAL A 11 -0.75 10.16 -3.68
C VAL A 11 -1.48 8.84 -3.89
N SER A 12 -2.63 8.68 -3.23
CA SER A 12 -3.52 7.54 -3.45
C SER A 12 -4.80 8.07 -4.06
N ARG A 13 -5.17 7.57 -5.24
CA ARG A 13 -6.36 7.95 -5.99
C ARG A 13 -7.27 6.74 -6.16
N ARG A 14 -8.53 6.99 -6.53
CA ARG A 14 -9.53 5.95 -6.86
C ARG A 14 -9.60 4.82 -5.82
N LYS A 15 -9.60 5.19 -4.53
CA LYS A 15 -9.59 4.24 -3.39
C LYS A 15 -8.40 3.27 -3.42
N GLY A 16 -7.20 3.76 -3.76
CA GLY A 16 -5.98 2.96 -3.77
C GLY A 16 -5.72 2.19 -5.07
N ARG A 17 -6.58 2.31 -6.09
CA ARG A 17 -6.34 1.69 -7.40
C ARG A 17 -5.18 2.29 -8.16
N GLU A 18 -4.91 3.57 -7.94
CA GLU A 18 -3.81 4.28 -8.59
C GLU A 18 -2.98 4.93 -7.49
N LEU A 19 -1.68 4.63 -7.50
CA LEU A 19 -0.70 5.22 -6.58
C LEU A 19 0.30 6.06 -7.37
N GLU A 20 0.66 7.22 -6.84
CA GLU A 20 1.86 7.96 -7.24
C GLU A 20 2.81 7.97 -6.06
N ILE A 21 4.00 7.41 -6.24
CA ILE A 21 5.04 7.27 -5.23
C ILE A 21 6.27 8.06 -5.70
N HIS A 22 6.69 9.00 -4.86
CA HIS A 22 7.86 9.89 -5.09
C HIS A 22 9.06 9.56 -4.18
N ALA A 23 8.95 8.52 -3.35
CA ALA A 23 10.08 7.92 -2.67
C ALA A 23 10.78 6.92 -3.59
N GLU A 24 12.06 6.65 -3.34
CA GLU A 24 12.78 5.61 -4.06
C GLU A 24 12.21 4.22 -3.73
N PRO A 25 12.11 3.30 -4.72
CA PRO A 25 11.76 1.92 -4.46
C PRO A 25 12.69 1.30 -3.40
N GLY A 26 12.12 0.56 -2.47
CA GLY A 26 12.89 -0.09 -1.40
C GLY A 26 13.24 0.80 -0.21
N ASP A 27 12.86 2.09 -0.17
CA ASP A 27 13.11 2.97 0.99
C ASP A 27 12.67 2.24 2.28
N PRO A 28 13.52 2.16 3.31
CA PRO A 28 13.18 1.47 4.56
C PRO A 28 11.90 1.99 5.23
N ARG A 29 11.55 3.26 5.00
CA ARG A 29 10.35 3.93 5.56
C ARG A 29 9.10 3.74 4.70
N MET A 30 9.17 2.98 3.61
CA MET A 30 8.03 2.77 2.71
C MET A 30 6.75 2.31 3.43
N PRO A 31 6.79 1.43 4.45
CA PRO A 31 5.59 1.10 5.23
C PRO A 31 4.91 2.31 5.87
N GLU A 32 5.67 3.28 6.37
CA GLU A 32 5.14 4.51 6.96
C GLU A 32 4.48 5.38 5.89
N PHE A 33 5.10 5.46 4.71
CA PHE A 33 4.56 6.24 3.59
C PHE A 33 3.24 5.67 3.06
N LEU A 34 3.04 4.36 3.18
CA LEU A 34 1.85 3.61 2.79
C LEU A 34 0.73 3.63 3.85
N ALA A 35 0.91 4.31 4.99
CA ALA A 35 -0.08 4.41 6.06
C ALA A 35 -1.52 4.79 5.61
N PRO A 36 -1.74 5.64 4.59
CA PRO A 36 -3.09 5.89 4.09
C PRO A 36 -3.83 4.63 3.62
N LEU A 37 -3.13 3.65 3.05
CA LEU A 37 -3.72 2.37 2.63
C LEU A 37 -4.00 1.48 3.83
N SER A 38 -3.08 1.45 4.82
CA SER A 38 -3.29 0.74 6.09
C SER A 38 -4.55 1.23 6.80
N HIS A 39 -4.75 2.54 6.91
CA HIS A 39 -5.94 3.11 7.52
C HIS A 39 -7.24 2.70 6.80
N MET A 40 -7.22 2.54 5.48
CA MET A 40 -8.40 2.07 4.74
C MET A 40 -8.77 0.62 5.10
N LEU A 41 -7.77 -0.23 5.34
CA LEU A 41 -7.93 -1.64 5.71
C LEU A 41 -8.28 -1.82 7.19
N GLU A 42 -7.86 -0.91 8.06
CA GLU A 42 -7.90 -1.09 9.53
C GLU A 42 -8.93 -0.23 10.26
N ARG A 43 -9.46 0.82 9.62
CA ARG A 43 -10.40 1.75 10.28
C ARG A 43 -11.61 1.04 10.90
N SER A 44 -12.03 1.52 12.08
CA SER A 44 -13.12 0.93 12.86
C SER A 44 -14.51 1.10 12.22
N PHE A 45 -14.67 2.04 11.29
CA PHE A 45 -15.93 2.29 10.60
C PHE A 45 -15.82 1.92 9.11
N ARG A 46 -16.49 0.84 8.72
CA ARG A 46 -16.51 0.28 7.35
C ARG A 46 -15.09 0.08 6.77
N PRO A 47 -14.25 -0.79 7.37
CA PRO A 47 -12.95 -1.11 6.78
C PRO A 47 -13.15 -1.72 5.39
N GLU A 48 -12.27 -1.37 4.46
CA GLU A 48 -12.18 -2.09 3.19
C GLU A 48 -11.56 -3.47 3.49
N THR A 49 -12.14 -4.54 2.96
CA THR A 49 -11.61 -5.90 3.15
C THR A 49 -10.32 -6.13 2.37
N ARG A 50 -10.15 -5.37 1.28
CA ARG A 50 -8.98 -5.39 0.40
C ARG A 50 -8.87 -4.09 -0.37
N ILE A 51 -7.66 -3.79 -0.85
CA ILE A 51 -7.40 -2.71 -1.82
C ILE A 51 -6.83 -3.35 -3.08
N VAL A 52 -7.39 -3.05 -4.24
CA VAL A 52 -6.86 -3.52 -5.52
C VAL A 52 -6.05 -2.39 -6.13
N VAL A 53 -4.73 -2.52 -6.18
CA VAL A 53 -3.81 -1.58 -6.81
C VAL A 53 -3.60 -2.00 -8.25
N GLU A 54 -4.06 -1.18 -9.19
CA GLU A 54 -3.96 -1.44 -10.64
C GLU A 54 -2.66 -0.85 -11.18
N THR A 55 -2.34 0.41 -10.83
CA THR A 55 -1.14 1.08 -11.30
C THR A 55 -0.38 1.81 -10.19
N ILE A 56 0.93 1.90 -10.38
CA ILE A 56 1.86 2.69 -9.57
C ILE A 56 2.71 3.52 -10.54
N ASN A 57 2.66 4.85 -10.41
CA ASN A 57 3.33 5.79 -11.32
C ASN A 57 2.96 5.56 -12.80
N GLY A 58 1.71 5.16 -13.07
CA GLY A 58 1.20 4.89 -14.43
C GLY A 58 1.49 3.48 -14.96
N GLU A 59 2.37 2.72 -14.31
CA GLU A 59 2.73 1.36 -14.71
C GLU A 59 1.92 0.30 -13.96
N PRO A 60 1.62 -0.88 -14.58
CA PRO A 60 0.93 -1.96 -13.89
C PRO A 60 1.64 -2.37 -12.60
N ALA A 61 0.90 -2.36 -11.49
CA ALA A 61 1.44 -2.60 -10.16
C ALA A 61 2.25 -3.91 -10.03
N PRO A 62 1.86 -5.05 -10.65
CA PRO A 62 2.65 -6.28 -10.58
C PRO A 62 4.04 -6.22 -11.21
N ARG A 63 4.28 -5.26 -12.12
CA ARG A 63 5.56 -5.05 -12.80
C ARG A 63 6.35 -3.87 -12.25
N SER A 64 5.78 -3.20 -11.25
CA SER A 64 6.37 -2.02 -10.66
C SER A 64 7.51 -2.38 -9.71
N PRO A 65 8.58 -1.58 -9.61
CA PRO A 65 9.65 -1.81 -8.63
C PRO A 65 9.17 -1.71 -7.18
N TYR A 66 7.99 -1.16 -6.93
CA TYR A 66 7.38 -1.05 -5.59
C TYR A 66 6.61 -2.31 -5.15
N LEU A 67 6.57 -3.38 -5.95
CA LEU A 67 5.84 -4.60 -5.58
C LEU A 67 6.34 -5.19 -4.25
N ASP A 68 7.66 -5.21 -4.06
CA ASP A 68 8.25 -5.76 -2.83
C ASP A 68 8.01 -4.85 -1.62
N ASP A 69 7.90 -3.54 -1.84
CA ASP A 69 7.47 -2.61 -0.81
C ASP A 69 6.02 -2.85 -0.36
N LEU A 70 5.12 -3.11 -1.31
CA LEU A 70 3.73 -3.49 -1.00
C LEU A 70 3.67 -4.80 -0.21
N ARG A 71 4.48 -5.80 -0.55
CA ARG A 71 4.60 -7.06 0.20
C ARG A 71 5.23 -6.89 1.59
N ARG A 72 6.12 -5.90 1.75
CA ARG A 72 6.70 -5.56 3.04
C ARG A 72 5.64 -4.98 3.98
N ALA A 73 4.80 -4.07 3.47
CA ALA A 73 3.79 -3.39 4.27
C ALA A 73 2.49 -4.19 4.47
N PHE A 74 2.07 -4.98 3.49
CA PHE A 74 0.77 -5.67 3.46
C PHE A 74 0.91 -7.17 3.20
N ASP A 75 -0.16 -7.92 3.44
CA ASP A 75 -0.30 -9.22 2.77
C ASP A 75 -0.76 -8.94 1.33
N ALA A 76 0.12 -9.16 0.36
CA ALA A 76 -0.05 -8.69 -1.01
C ALA A 76 -0.01 -9.85 -2.01
N ALA A 77 -1.12 -10.04 -2.71
CA ALA A 77 -1.25 -11.03 -3.77
C ALA A 77 -1.23 -10.32 -5.15
N ALA A 78 -0.23 -10.63 -5.97
CA ALA A 78 -0.13 -10.11 -7.33
C ALA A 78 -0.69 -11.11 -8.34
N ASP A 79 -1.48 -10.63 -9.29
CA ASP A 79 -1.84 -11.35 -10.51
C ASP A 79 -1.26 -10.63 -11.75
N TYR A 80 -1.71 -10.96 -12.95
CA TYR A 80 -1.21 -10.37 -14.19
C TYR A 80 -1.69 -8.92 -14.45
N LYS A 81 -2.74 -8.46 -13.74
CA LYS A 81 -3.36 -7.14 -13.90
C LYS A 81 -3.12 -6.21 -12.72
N ALA A 82 -3.16 -6.73 -11.50
CA ALA A 82 -3.21 -5.91 -10.29
C ALA A 82 -2.54 -6.58 -9.08
N VAL A 83 -2.28 -5.78 -8.05
CA VAL A 83 -1.85 -6.24 -6.73
C VAL A 83 -3.00 -6.03 -5.76
N THR A 84 -3.50 -7.11 -5.17
CA THR A 84 -4.50 -7.05 -4.11
C THR A 84 -3.81 -7.01 -2.76
N LEU A 85 -4.09 -5.97 -1.97
CA LEU A 85 -3.59 -5.77 -0.62
C LEU A 85 -4.66 -6.17 0.39
N TYR A 86 -4.23 -6.95 1.38
CA TYR A 86 -4.99 -7.30 2.56
C TYR A 86 -4.26 -6.77 3.80
N ARG A 87 -5.00 -6.66 4.91
CA ARG A 87 -4.39 -6.36 6.19
C ARG A 87 -3.36 -7.43 6.51
N LYS A 88 -2.14 -7.02 6.84
CA LYS A 88 -1.11 -7.94 7.29
C LYS A 88 -1.51 -8.44 8.67
N THR A 89 -1.86 -9.71 8.76
CA THR A 89 -2.09 -10.35 10.05
C THR A 89 -0.72 -10.68 10.60
N ASN A 90 -0.28 -9.96 11.64
CA ASN A 90 0.89 -10.39 12.38
C ASN A 90 0.58 -11.82 12.88
N ALA A 91 1.38 -12.80 12.48
CA ALA A 91 1.30 -14.17 13.00
C ALA A 91 1.77 -14.17 14.46
N THR A 92 1.00 -13.51 15.33
CA THR A 92 1.07 -13.56 16.77
C THR A 92 -0.32 -13.16 17.25
N GLY A 93 -1.20 -14.14 17.34
CA GLY A 93 -2.32 -14.03 18.27
C GLY A 93 -1.71 -13.93 19.66
N ASN A 94 -1.66 -12.72 20.22
CA ASN A 94 -1.68 -12.54 21.65
C ASN A 94 -2.78 -11.53 21.96
N VAL A 95 -3.79 -12.06 22.64
CA VAL A 95 -4.77 -11.34 23.43
C VAL A 95 -4.05 -10.31 24.32
N GLN A 96 -4.55 -9.07 24.30
CA GLN A 96 -4.58 -8.25 25.52
C GLN A 96 -6.01 -8.31 26.06
#